data_AF-A0A8T3MKY0-F1
#
_entry.id   AF-A0A8T3MKY0-F1
#
_cell.length_a   1.000
_cell.length_b   1.000
_cell.length_c   1.000
_cell.angle_alpha   90.00
_cell.angle_beta   90.00
_cell.angle_gamma   90.00
#
_symmetry.space_group_name_H-M   'P 1'
#
loop_
_entity.id
_entity.type
_entity.pdbx_description
1 polymer ?
#
loop_
_entity_poly.entity_id
_entity_poly.type
_entity_poly.pdbx_seq_one_letter_code
_entity_poly.pdbx_strand_id
1 'polypeptide(L)'
;MRVPGYGARRASTRRSTRAAALILFGATLAFGGIAVSPSDVSAAGKRVVVVVGPTGSHTGDYIKSAKSYAAKARSYGATVVEIYSPYATWSKVKSALQGANMLIYLGHGNGWPSPYGPFQRYTKDGLGLNSTAGNGHYNVKYWGEYYIDRYVQMADDAVVILNRLCYASGNSEWGSAHPTKSVAIQRVDNYGAGFLRANAKAVFSEAVTSVGYIIQNLFSSQRTMKEIFLSSPSRTMTYRFGFTSTRTSGMWAILDPSAPGRYYRSVIGKLSTTAASWRAG
;
A
#
# COMPACT_ATOMS: atom_id res chain seq x y z
N MET A 1 56.66 -37.95 4.14
CA MET A 1 55.19 -37.86 4.04
C MET A 1 54.86 -37.44 2.62
N ARG A 2 54.15 -38.27 1.86
CA ARG A 2 54.01 -38.23 0.38
C ARG A 2 53.06 -37.11 -0.09
N VAL A 3 53.51 -36.35 -1.09
CA VAL A 3 52.73 -35.85 -2.27
C VAL A 3 52.96 -36.95 -3.34
N PRO A 4 52.03 -37.34 -4.27
CA PRO A 4 51.30 -36.45 -5.19
C PRO A 4 49.94 -36.95 -5.75
N GLY A 5 49.34 -36.17 -6.66
CA GLY A 5 48.67 -36.74 -7.83
C GLY A 5 47.34 -36.11 -8.28
N TYR A 6 47.41 -35.09 -9.12
CA TYR A 6 46.34 -34.78 -10.07
C TYR A 6 46.39 -35.80 -11.23
N GLY A 7 45.24 -36.37 -11.59
CA GLY A 7 45.07 -37.32 -12.70
C GLY A 7 43.71 -37.14 -13.35
N ALA A 8 43.71 -37.13 -14.69
CA ALA A 8 42.72 -36.56 -15.59
C ALA A 8 41.59 -37.52 -16.02
N ARG A 9 40.54 -36.94 -16.64
CA ARG A 9 39.71 -37.44 -17.78
C ARG A 9 39.07 -38.84 -17.61
N ARG A 10 37.80 -39.10 -17.95
CA ARG A 10 37.11 -38.90 -19.24
C ARG A 10 35.67 -39.43 -19.10
N ALA A 11 34.80 -38.94 -19.97
CA ALA A 11 33.42 -39.37 -20.17
C ALA A 11 33.25 -40.87 -20.52
N SER A 12 32.09 -41.47 -20.21
CA SER A 12 31.09 -41.86 -21.23
C SER A 12 30.02 -42.81 -20.66
N THR A 13 28.77 -42.46 -20.98
CA THR A 13 27.61 -43.31 -21.29
C THR A 13 27.74 -44.83 -21.15
N ARG A 14 26.71 -45.45 -20.55
CA ARG A 14 26.02 -46.60 -21.17
C ARG A 14 24.60 -46.78 -20.64
N ARG A 15 23.67 -46.80 -21.61
CA ARG A 15 22.31 -47.32 -21.55
C ARG A 15 22.33 -48.80 -21.11
N SER A 16 21.31 -49.26 -20.41
CA SER A 16 20.32 -50.19 -21.00
C SER A 16 19.28 -50.68 -19.99
N THR A 17 18.08 -50.69 -20.51
CA THR A 17 16.79 -51.20 -20.03
C THR A 17 16.81 -52.68 -19.63
N ARG A 18 15.94 -53.05 -18.67
CA ARG A 18 14.97 -54.16 -18.82
C ARG A 18 13.92 -54.11 -17.71
N ALA A 19 12.67 -54.11 -18.14
CA ALA A 19 11.46 -54.16 -17.35
C ALA A 19 11.15 -55.59 -16.89
N ALA A 20 10.43 -55.72 -15.77
CA ALA A 20 9.47 -56.80 -15.55
C ALA A 20 8.38 -56.31 -14.59
N ALA A 21 7.14 -56.44 -15.04
CA ALA A 21 5.91 -55.98 -14.40
C ALA A 21 5.40 -56.98 -13.35
N LEU A 22 4.54 -56.52 -12.42
CA LEU A 22 3.32 -57.24 -12.04
C LEU A 22 2.32 -56.31 -11.34
N ILE A 23 1.08 -56.54 -11.74
CA ILE A 23 -0.16 -55.76 -11.60
C ILE A 23 -0.78 -55.99 -10.22
N LEU A 24 -1.46 -55.01 -9.63
CA LEU A 24 -2.78 -55.26 -9.04
C LEU A 24 -3.65 -54.00 -9.01
N PHE A 25 -4.91 -54.22 -9.38
CA PHE A 25 -6.02 -53.28 -9.51
C PHE A 25 -6.31 -52.51 -8.21
N GLY A 26 -6.44 -51.20 -8.33
CA GLY A 26 -7.12 -50.34 -7.36
C GLY A 26 -8.00 -49.35 -8.12
N ALA A 27 -9.28 -49.68 -8.27
CA ALA A 27 -10.28 -48.77 -8.81
C ALA A 27 -10.47 -47.59 -7.85
N THR A 28 -9.80 -46.48 -8.10
CA THR A 28 -10.12 -45.19 -7.47
C THR A 28 -10.99 -44.38 -8.42
N LEU A 29 -12.22 -44.14 -7.95
CA LEU A 29 -13.20 -43.25 -8.54
C LEU A 29 -12.54 -41.94 -8.98
N ALA A 30 -12.55 -41.69 -10.28
CA ALA A 30 -12.29 -40.41 -10.88
C ALA A 30 -13.43 -39.44 -10.51
N PHE A 31 -13.37 -38.86 -9.31
CA PHE A 31 -13.97 -37.55 -9.11
C PHE A 31 -13.08 -36.54 -9.82
N GLY A 32 -13.40 -36.30 -11.08
CA GLY A 32 -12.99 -35.11 -11.81
C GLY A 32 -13.58 -33.89 -11.14
N GLY A 33 -13.06 -33.53 -9.97
CA GLY A 33 -13.15 -32.19 -9.47
C GLY A 33 -12.34 -31.33 -10.41
N ILE A 34 -13.01 -30.58 -11.28
CA ILE A 34 -12.41 -29.38 -11.85
C ILE A 34 -12.01 -28.57 -10.63
N ALA A 35 -10.71 -28.61 -10.28
CA ALA A 35 -10.13 -27.58 -9.46
C ALA A 35 -10.32 -26.31 -10.28
N VAL A 36 -11.42 -25.61 -10.05
CA VAL A 36 -11.57 -24.24 -10.47
C VAL A 36 -10.49 -23.54 -9.66
N SER A 37 -9.28 -23.47 -10.22
CA SER A 37 -8.29 -22.49 -9.81
C SER A 37 -9.08 -21.21 -9.63
N PRO A 38 -9.06 -20.56 -8.44
CA PRO A 38 -9.81 -19.33 -8.26
C PRO A 38 -9.47 -18.47 -9.44
N SER A 39 -10.47 -18.21 -10.28
CA SER A 39 -10.30 -17.42 -11.48
C SER A 39 -9.50 -16.22 -11.05
N ASP A 40 -8.38 -15.94 -11.72
CA ASP A 40 -7.72 -14.66 -11.60
C ASP A 40 -8.80 -13.64 -11.90
N VAL A 41 -9.45 -13.12 -10.84
CA VAL A 41 -10.38 -12.00 -10.95
C VAL A 41 -9.44 -10.89 -11.35
N SER A 42 -9.32 -10.75 -12.67
CA SER A 42 -8.46 -9.80 -13.33
C SER A 42 -8.74 -8.45 -12.71
N ALA A 43 -7.69 -7.67 -12.45
CA ALA A 43 -7.87 -6.29 -12.04
C ALA A 43 -8.47 -5.41 -13.14
N ALA A 44 -8.81 -5.99 -14.29
CA ALA A 44 -9.59 -5.37 -15.35
C ALA A 44 -10.76 -4.60 -14.76
N GLY A 45 -10.78 -3.30 -15.02
CA GLY A 45 -11.84 -2.40 -14.57
C GLY A 45 -11.54 -1.63 -13.28
N LYS A 46 -10.48 -1.93 -12.51
CA LYS A 46 -10.11 -1.09 -11.36
C LYS A 46 -9.45 0.21 -11.82
N ARG A 47 -9.92 1.33 -11.29
CA ARG A 47 -9.38 2.67 -11.54
C ARG A 47 -8.46 3.09 -10.39
N VAL A 48 -7.19 3.29 -10.71
CA VAL A 48 -6.14 3.68 -9.76
C VAL A 48 -5.71 5.11 -10.05
N VAL A 49 -5.64 5.94 -9.02
CA VAL A 49 -5.12 7.31 -9.10
C VAL A 49 -3.80 7.36 -8.35
N VAL A 50 -2.74 7.75 -9.05
CA VAL A 50 -1.40 7.93 -8.47
C VAL A 50 -1.06 9.40 -8.46
N VAL A 51 -0.83 9.96 -7.27
CA VAL A 51 -0.61 11.39 -7.05
C VAL A 51 0.76 11.62 -6.43
N VAL A 52 1.49 12.61 -6.96
CA VAL A 52 2.71 13.14 -6.32
C VAL A 52 2.55 14.64 -6.11
N GLY A 53 2.47 15.06 -4.84
CA GLY A 53 2.47 16.47 -4.45
C GLY A 53 3.85 17.15 -4.58
N PRO A 54 3.91 18.48 -4.45
CA PRO A 54 5.18 19.22 -4.41
C PRO A 54 5.96 18.86 -3.13
N THR A 55 7.16 18.31 -3.25
CA THR A 55 8.05 17.96 -2.12
C THR A 55 9.45 18.54 -2.29
N GLY A 56 9.56 19.69 -2.93
CA GLY A 56 10.82 20.36 -3.23
C GLY A 56 11.77 19.47 -4.04
N SER A 57 13.01 19.36 -3.60
CA SER A 57 14.08 18.60 -4.25
C SER A 57 13.80 17.09 -4.36
N HIS A 58 12.97 16.51 -3.47
CA HIS A 58 12.64 15.08 -3.51
C HIS A 58 11.55 14.72 -4.52
N THR A 59 10.95 15.70 -5.18
CA THR A 59 9.79 15.46 -6.05
C THR A 59 10.11 14.50 -7.20
N GLY A 60 11.30 14.60 -7.78
CA GLY A 60 11.75 13.69 -8.85
C GLY A 60 11.79 12.22 -8.41
N ASP A 61 12.28 11.94 -7.21
CA ASP A 61 12.37 10.59 -6.65
C ASP A 61 10.99 10.00 -6.34
N TYR A 62 10.06 10.86 -5.92
CA TYR A 62 8.68 10.47 -5.62
C TYR A 62 7.95 10.16 -6.92
N ILE A 63 8.12 10.97 -7.97
CA ILE A 63 7.61 10.68 -9.32
C ILE A 63 8.19 9.37 -9.87
N LYS A 64 9.49 9.10 -9.69
CA LYS A 64 10.10 7.83 -10.10
C LYS A 64 9.44 6.63 -9.44
N SER A 65 9.18 6.72 -8.13
CA SER A 65 8.50 5.67 -7.36
C SER A 65 7.03 5.52 -7.79
N ALA A 66 6.33 6.63 -7.97
CA ALA A 66 4.95 6.69 -8.45
C ALA A 66 4.78 6.05 -9.83
N LYS A 67 5.67 6.33 -10.78
CA LYS A 67 5.68 5.70 -12.11
C LYS A 67 5.85 4.18 -12.02
N SER A 68 6.67 3.68 -11.11
CA SER A 68 6.80 2.24 -10.86
C SER A 68 5.51 1.63 -10.31
N TYR A 69 4.82 2.34 -9.40
CA TYR A 69 3.53 1.91 -8.86
C TYR A 69 2.42 1.92 -9.93
N ALA A 70 2.39 2.96 -10.76
CA ALA A 70 1.47 3.07 -11.89
C ALA A 70 1.69 1.93 -12.90
N ALA A 71 2.94 1.66 -13.27
CA ALA A 71 3.29 0.55 -14.16
C ALA A 71 2.88 -0.80 -13.58
N LYS A 72 3.11 -1.02 -12.27
CA LYS A 72 2.69 -2.25 -11.58
C LYS A 72 1.16 -2.39 -11.55
N ALA A 73 0.41 -1.32 -11.30
CA ALA A 73 -1.05 -1.39 -11.36
C ALA A 73 -1.54 -1.71 -12.78
N ARG A 74 -0.96 -1.07 -13.81
CA ARG A 74 -1.26 -1.36 -15.23
C ARG A 74 -0.97 -2.81 -15.59
N SER A 75 0.11 -3.41 -15.09
CA SER A 75 0.43 -4.81 -15.38
C SER A 75 -0.59 -5.81 -14.84
N TYR A 76 -1.44 -5.41 -13.90
CA TYR A 76 -2.56 -6.22 -13.43
C TYR A 76 -3.88 -5.96 -14.20
N GLY A 77 -3.90 -5.00 -15.14
CA GLY A 77 -5.08 -4.64 -15.93
C GLY A 77 -5.85 -3.41 -15.43
N ALA A 78 -5.32 -2.67 -14.45
CA ALA A 78 -5.96 -1.46 -13.96
C ALA A 78 -5.83 -0.28 -14.93
N THR A 79 -6.86 0.58 -14.98
CA THR A 79 -6.76 1.91 -15.61
C THR A 79 -6.13 2.88 -14.62
N VAL A 80 -5.05 3.55 -15.02
CA VAL A 80 -4.26 4.41 -14.11
C VAL A 80 -4.26 5.86 -14.56
N VAL A 81 -4.66 6.76 -13.66
CA VAL A 81 -4.53 8.22 -13.79
C VAL A 81 -3.32 8.67 -12.97
N GLU A 82 -2.34 9.29 -13.61
CA GLU A 82 -1.13 9.84 -12.97
C GLU A 82 -1.23 11.37 -12.87
N ILE A 83 -1.04 11.92 -11.67
CA ILE A 83 -1.09 13.36 -11.41
C ILE A 83 0.12 13.77 -10.60
N TYR A 84 1.08 14.44 -11.24
CA TYR A 84 2.35 14.79 -10.64
C TYR A 84 2.58 16.30 -10.56
N SER A 85 3.24 16.75 -9.50
CA SER A 85 3.80 18.09 -9.40
C SER A 85 4.70 18.39 -10.61
N PRO A 86 4.69 19.62 -11.17
CA PRO A 86 4.08 20.85 -10.65
C PRO A 86 2.59 21.02 -11.00
N TYR A 87 1.92 19.98 -11.49
CA TYR A 87 0.53 20.05 -11.94
C TYR A 87 -0.47 19.32 -11.05
N ALA A 88 -0.06 18.81 -9.89
CA ALA A 88 -0.92 18.11 -8.95
C ALA A 88 -1.74 19.09 -8.11
N THR A 89 -2.74 19.70 -8.74
CA THR A 89 -3.67 20.63 -8.06
C THR A 89 -4.87 19.91 -7.48
N TRP A 90 -5.51 20.52 -6.48
CA TRP A 90 -6.75 20.00 -5.89
C TRP A 90 -7.84 19.73 -6.91
N SER A 91 -8.06 20.63 -7.87
CA SER A 91 -9.10 20.45 -8.89
C SER A 91 -8.90 19.15 -9.69
N LYS A 92 -7.67 18.88 -10.12
CA LYS A 92 -7.33 17.65 -10.86
C LYS A 92 -7.43 16.41 -9.99
N VAL A 93 -6.89 16.45 -8.77
CA VAL A 93 -6.91 15.31 -7.84
C VAL A 93 -8.34 14.99 -7.41
N LYS A 94 -9.14 15.99 -7.01
CA LYS A 94 -10.56 15.83 -6.68
C LYS A 94 -11.33 15.17 -7.81
N SER A 95 -11.17 15.65 -9.04
CA SER A 95 -11.85 15.09 -10.21
C SER A 95 -11.43 13.63 -10.46
N ALA A 96 -10.13 13.33 -10.39
CA ALA A 96 -9.64 11.99 -10.60
C ALA A 96 -10.08 11.01 -9.51
N LEU A 97 -10.25 11.44 -8.26
CA LEU A 97 -10.63 10.54 -7.18
C LEU A 97 -12.10 10.09 -7.21
N GLN A 98 -12.97 10.77 -7.96
CA GLN A 98 -14.38 10.36 -8.06
C GLN A 98 -14.49 8.97 -8.66
N GLY A 99 -15.04 8.00 -7.92
CA GLY A 99 -15.14 6.60 -8.35
C GLY A 99 -13.81 5.88 -8.51
N ALA A 100 -12.71 6.36 -7.93
CA ALA A 100 -11.44 5.62 -7.94
C ALA A 100 -11.50 4.44 -6.96
N ASN A 101 -11.02 3.26 -7.35
CA ASN A 101 -10.92 2.10 -6.45
C ASN A 101 -9.65 2.12 -5.59
N MET A 102 -8.64 2.88 -6.03
CA MET A 102 -7.38 3.02 -5.30
C MET A 102 -6.78 4.40 -5.47
N LEU A 103 -6.29 4.96 -4.36
CA LEU A 103 -5.40 6.13 -4.36
C LEU A 103 -4.02 5.70 -3.88
N ILE A 104 -2.98 6.08 -4.61
CA ILE A 104 -1.59 6.03 -4.16
C ILE A 104 -1.06 7.46 -4.11
N TYR A 105 -0.79 7.98 -2.91
CA TYR A 105 -0.32 9.35 -2.72
C TYR A 105 1.10 9.37 -2.15
N LEU A 106 1.97 10.17 -2.77
CA LEU A 106 3.27 10.55 -2.26
C LEU A 106 3.35 12.07 -2.16
N GLY A 107 3.83 12.60 -1.04
CA GLY A 107 3.93 14.05 -0.89
C GLY A 107 4.19 14.51 0.54
N HIS A 108 4.00 15.80 0.78
CA HIS A 108 3.97 16.31 2.15
C HIS A 108 2.75 15.77 2.90
N GLY A 109 2.96 15.48 4.19
CA GLY A 109 1.88 15.18 5.11
C GLY A 109 1.79 16.27 6.17
N ASN A 110 0.56 16.64 6.55
CA ASN A 110 0.30 17.57 7.66
C ASN A 110 -0.74 16.91 8.56
N GLY A 111 -0.32 16.03 9.47
CA GLY A 111 -1.24 15.29 10.33
C GLY A 111 -1.48 15.95 11.68
N TRP A 112 -2.44 15.44 12.45
CA TRP A 112 -2.66 15.86 13.84
C TRP A 112 -2.54 14.69 14.83
N PRO A 113 -1.84 14.85 15.97
CA PRO A 113 -1.10 16.03 16.45
C PRO A 113 0.18 16.36 15.67
N SER A 114 0.46 17.65 15.48
CA SER A 114 1.70 18.17 14.89
C SER A 114 2.10 19.49 15.57
N PRO A 115 3.37 19.93 15.46
CA PRO A 115 3.81 21.21 16.01
C PRO A 115 3.16 22.44 15.32
N TYR A 116 2.47 22.25 14.20
CA TYR A 116 1.93 23.33 13.38
C TYR A 116 0.52 23.75 13.81
N GLY A 117 0.42 24.49 14.91
CA GLY A 117 -0.84 25.06 15.41
C GLY A 117 -1.89 24.02 15.83
N PRO A 118 -3.04 24.44 16.40
CA PRO A 118 -4.08 23.54 16.87
C PRO A 118 -4.73 22.74 15.72
N PHE A 119 -5.47 21.69 16.08
CA PHE A 119 -6.25 20.92 15.12
C PHE A 119 -7.24 21.81 14.37
N GLN A 120 -7.29 21.63 13.05
CA GLN A 120 -8.40 22.06 12.21
C GLN A 120 -8.47 21.19 10.96
N ARG A 121 -9.68 21.01 10.42
CA ARG A 121 -9.94 20.04 9.33
C ARG A 121 -9.56 20.55 7.94
N TYR A 122 -9.25 21.83 7.76
CA TYR A 122 -8.96 22.42 6.45
C TYR A 122 -7.55 22.12 5.93
N THR A 123 -6.56 21.93 6.80
CA THR A 123 -5.19 21.60 6.36
C THR A 123 -4.64 20.33 6.96
N LYS A 124 -5.19 19.83 8.07
CA LYS A 124 -4.73 18.60 8.72
C LYS A 124 -5.31 17.36 8.05
N ASP A 125 -4.54 16.27 8.06
CA ASP A 125 -5.03 14.91 7.78
C ASP A 125 -5.60 14.73 6.36
N GLY A 126 -4.87 15.23 5.36
CA GLY A 126 -5.26 15.19 3.95
C GLY A 126 -4.07 15.23 3.00
N LEU A 127 -4.15 16.03 1.93
CA LEU A 127 -3.16 16.04 0.84
C LEU A 127 -2.41 17.38 0.76
N GLY A 128 -1.09 17.33 0.57
CA GLY A 128 -0.26 18.48 0.20
C GLY A 128 -0.11 18.54 -1.32
N LEU A 129 -0.75 19.51 -1.97
CA LEU A 129 -0.87 19.61 -3.42
C LEU A 129 -0.31 20.94 -3.93
N ASN A 130 -0.06 21.06 -5.24
CA ASN A 130 0.33 22.33 -5.83
C ASN A 130 -0.80 23.36 -5.64
N SER A 131 -0.48 24.52 -5.06
CA SER A 131 -1.40 25.64 -4.92
C SER A 131 -1.85 26.16 -6.29
N THR A 132 -0.90 26.22 -7.22
CA THR A 132 -1.04 26.72 -8.58
C THR A 132 -0.33 25.76 -9.53
N ALA A 133 -1.01 25.37 -10.61
CA ALA A 133 -0.44 24.50 -11.64
C ALA A 133 0.78 25.15 -12.30
N GLY A 134 1.83 24.38 -12.52
CA GLY A 134 3.05 24.83 -13.22
C GLY A 134 4.02 25.66 -12.37
N ASN A 135 3.66 26.04 -11.14
CA ASN A 135 4.49 26.89 -10.29
C ASN A 135 5.47 26.10 -9.40
N GLY A 136 6.21 25.18 -10.02
CA GLY A 136 7.30 24.44 -9.39
C GLY A 136 6.91 23.40 -8.34
N HIS A 137 7.90 22.97 -7.56
CA HIS A 137 7.81 21.86 -6.60
C HIS A 137 7.78 22.31 -5.13
N TYR A 138 7.73 23.62 -4.87
CA TYR A 138 7.77 24.20 -3.52
C TYR A 138 6.47 24.92 -3.14
N ASN A 139 5.49 25.00 -4.04
CA ASN A 139 4.24 25.76 -3.85
C ASN A 139 3.13 24.92 -3.20
N VAL A 140 3.41 24.31 -2.05
CA VAL A 140 2.45 23.42 -1.39
C VAL A 140 1.25 24.19 -0.82
N LYS A 141 0.05 23.67 -1.06
CA LYS A 141 -1.19 23.99 -0.34
C LYS A 141 -1.78 22.70 0.22
N TYR A 142 -2.13 22.75 1.49
CA TYR A 142 -2.73 21.63 2.20
C TYR A 142 -4.26 21.63 2.06
N TRP A 143 -4.79 20.46 1.69
CA TRP A 143 -6.21 20.16 1.56
C TRP A 143 -6.52 19.05 2.56
N GLY A 144 -6.87 19.45 3.77
CA GLY A 144 -7.08 18.57 4.91
C GLY A 144 -8.36 17.74 4.84
N GLU A 145 -8.64 17.06 5.95
CA GLU A 145 -9.75 16.14 6.17
C GLU A 145 -11.10 16.68 5.67
N TYR A 146 -11.39 17.97 5.89
CA TYR A 146 -12.62 18.63 5.43
C TYR A 146 -12.83 18.47 3.93
N TYR A 147 -11.76 18.64 3.14
CA TYR A 147 -11.85 18.59 1.69
C TYR A 147 -12.01 17.17 1.16
N ILE A 148 -11.32 16.21 1.79
CA ILE A 148 -11.45 14.79 1.45
C ILE A 148 -12.89 14.33 1.76
N ASP A 149 -13.33 14.54 2.99
CA ASP A 149 -14.65 14.14 3.49
C ASP A 149 -15.81 14.76 2.69
N ARG A 150 -15.69 16.03 2.28
CA ARG A 150 -16.80 16.76 1.66
C ARG A 150 -16.90 16.60 0.15
N TYR A 151 -15.78 16.35 -0.54
CA TYR A 151 -15.71 16.48 -2.00
C TYR A 151 -15.11 15.28 -2.71
N VAL A 152 -14.67 14.25 -1.99
CA VAL A 152 -14.16 13.02 -2.59
C VAL A 152 -15.15 11.90 -2.32
N GLN A 153 -15.66 11.30 -3.39
CA GLN A 153 -16.41 10.05 -3.33
C GLN A 153 -15.62 8.99 -4.10
N MET A 154 -14.82 8.17 -3.41
CA MET A 154 -14.15 7.04 -4.04
C MET A 154 -15.17 5.94 -4.37
N ALA A 155 -14.77 4.98 -5.20
CA ALA A 155 -15.60 3.79 -5.42
C ALA A 155 -15.86 3.07 -4.10
N ASP A 156 -16.94 2.30 -4.05
CA ASP A 156 -17.17 1.43 -2.91
C ASP A 156 -15.97 0.50 -2.72
N ASP A 157 -15.73 0.22 -1.45
CA ASP A 157 -14.62 -0.59 -0.97
C ASP A 157 -13.21 -0.07 -1.30
N ALA A 158 -13.04 1.19 -1.71
CA ALA A 158 -11.75 1.73 -2.13
C ALA A 158 -10.61 1.53 -1.12
N VAL A 159 -9.36 1.52 -1.63
CA VAL A 159 -8.16 1.44 -0.80
C VAL A 159 -7.28 2.66 -1.00
N VAL A 160 -6.80 3.25 0.09
CA VAL A 160 -5.85 4.36 0.06
C VAL A 160 -4.49 3.88 0.52
N ILE A 161 -3.46 4.28 -0.21
CA ILE A 161 -2.06 3.98 0.06
C ILE A 161 -1.30 5.31 0.15
N LEU A 162 -0.85 5.64 1.35
CA LEU A 162 -0.09 6.83 1.70
C LEU A 162 1.39 6.44 1.79
N ASN A 163 2.25 7.01 0.94
CA ASN A 163 3.67 6.65 0.90
C ASN A 163 4.59 7.86 1.01
N ARG A 164 5.60 7.79 1.90
CA ARG A 164 6.61 8.84 2.11
C ARG A 164 6.02 10.21 2.48
N LEU A 165 5.09 10.22 3.43
CA LEU A 165 4.52 11.43 4.00
C LEU A 165 4.61 11.41 5.52
N CYS A 166 4.75 12.59 6.10
CA CYS A 166 4.86 12.76 7.55
C CYS A 166 3.50 12.50 8.23
N TYR A 167 3.56 12.04 9.47
CA TYR A 167 2.41 11.86 10.37
C TYR A 167 1.44 10.72 10.05
N ALA A 168 1.17 10.40 8.78
CA ALA A 168 0.14 9.42 8.40
C ALA A 168 0.36 8.01 9.00
N SER A 169 1.61 7.58 9.16
CA SER A 169 1.93 6.27 9.77
C SER A 169 2.12 6.30 11.29
N GLY A 170 1.90 7.47 11.91
CA GLY A 170 2.20 7.74 13.32
C GLY A 170 3.56 8.41 13.56
N ASN A 171 4.42 8.49 12.53
CA ASN A 171 5.73 9.14 12.61
C ASN A 171 5.66 10.65 12.85
N SER A 172 6.78 11.23 13.27
CA SER A 172 7.04 12.67 13.14
C SER A 172 7.65 12.98 11.77
N GLU A 173 7.95 14.25 11.52
CA GLU A 173 8.82 14.64 10.41
C GLU A 173 10.23 14.06 10.57
N TRP A 174 10.93 13.94 9.45
CA TRP A 174 12.33 13.50 9.48
C TRP A 174 13.18 14.46 10.30
N GLY A 175 14.05 13.92 11.16
CA GLY A 175 14.89 14.70 12.07
C GLY A 175 14.16 15.26 13.31
N SER A 176 12.83 15.15 13.40
CA SER A 176 12.09 15.55 14.60
C SER A 176 12.11 14.48 15.69
N ALA A 177 11.79 14.89 16.91
CA ALA A 177 11.66 13.98 18.05
C ALA A 177 10.66 12.84 17.77
N HIS A 178 11.02 11.65 18.27
CA HIS A 178 10.16 10.48 18.18
C HIS A 178 8.86 10.72 18.98
N PRO A 179 7.69 10.43 18.40
CA PRO A 179 6.43 10.62 19.10
C PRO A 179 6.20 9.50 20.13
N THR A 180 5.34 9.76 21.10
CA THR A 180 4.83 8.73 22.01
C THR A 180 3.88 7.79 21.28
N LYS A 181 3.57 6.63 21.89
CA LYS A 181 2.56 5.69 21.37
C LYS A 181 1.18 6.33 21.24
N SER A 182 0.76 7.13 22.23
CA SER A 182 -0.53 7.81 22.21
C SER A 182 -0.62 8.82 21.06
N VAL A 183 0.44 9.60 20.80
CA VAL A 183 0.49 10.52 19.65
C VAL A 183 0.44 9.76 18.33
N ALA A 184 1.15 8.64 18.21
CA ALA A 184 1.11 7.82 16.99
C ALA A 184 -0.28 7.24 16.72
N ILE A 185 -0.99 6.78 17.76
CA ILE A 185 -2.39 6.33 17.67
C ILE A 185 -3.28 7.45 17.13
N GLN A 186 -3.22 8.64 17.73
CA GLN A 186 -4.04 9.78 17.31
C GLN A 186 -3.77 10.16 15.85
N ARG A 187 -2.49 10.20 15.45
CA ARG A 187 -2.10 10.50 14.07
C ARG A 187 -2.69 9.51 13.07
N VAL A 188 -2.55 8.21 13.31
CA VAL A 188 -3.11 7.19 12.40
C VAL A 188 -4.63 7.27 12.35
N ASP A 189 -5.29 7.47 13.49
CA ASP A 189 -6.75 7.58 13.57
C ASP A 189 -7.26 8.82 12.82
N ASN A 190 -6.64 9.99 13.04
CA ASN A 190 -7.01 11.25 12.40
C ASN A 190 -6.75 11.23 10.90
N TYR A 191 -5.55 10.80 10.47
CA TYR A 191 -5.19 10.79 9.04
C TYR A 191 -6.08 9.85 8.22
N GLY A 192 -6.45 8.70 8.80
CA GLY A 192 -7.34 7.75 8.13
C GLY A 192 -8.79 8.24 8.01
N ALA A 193 -9.27 9.02 8.97
CA ALA A 193 -10.70 9.29 9.14
C ALA A 193 -11.36 9.93 7.91
N GLY A 194 -10.71 10.91 7.27
CA GLY A 194 -11.24 11.56 6.07
C GLY A 194 -11.42 10.59 4.90
N PHE A 195 -10.41 9.75 4.65
CA PHE A 195 -10.45 8.78 3.56
C PHE A 195 -11.45 7.66 3.82
N LEU A 196 -11.58 7.20 5.07
CA LEU A 196 -12.55 6.17 5.45
C LEU A 196 -14.00 6.64 5.24
N ARG A 197 -14.29 7.92 5.50
CA ARG A 197 -15.59 8.52 5.18
C ARG A 197 -15.78 8.78 3.68
N ALA A 198 -14.69 8.99 2.94
CA ALA A 198 -14.68 9.06 1.48
C ALA A 198 -14.68 7.66 0.81
N ASN A 199 -15.39 6.68 1.39
CA ASN A 199 -15.54 5.30 0.93
C ASN A 199 -14.34 4.34 1.05
N ALA A 200 -13.18 4.77 1.55
CA ALA A 200 -12.08 3.82 1.73
C ALA A 200 -12.41 2.77 2.80
N LYS A 201 -12.10 1.50 2.53
CA LYS A 201 -12.16 0.41 3.53
C LYS A 201 -10.86 0.20 4.26
N ALA A 202 -9.75 0.61 3.66
CA ALA A 202 -8.46 0.56 4.30
C ALA A 202 -7.58 1.72 3.84
N VAL A 203 -6.86 2.30 4.79
CA VAL A 203 -5.82 3.30 4.56
C VAL A 203 -4.50 2.70 5.05
N PHE A 204 -3.62 2.37 4.12
CA PHE A 204 -2.25 1.92 4.40
C PHE A 204 -1.32 3.14 4.41
N SER A 205 -0.39 3.18 5.36
CA SER A 205 0.66 4.20 5.40
C SER A 205 2.04 3.57 5.52
N GLU A 206 2.96 3.96 4.64
CA GLU A 206 4.35 3.50 4.60
C GLU A 206 5.28 4.72 4.46
N ALA A 207 5.89 5.17 5.56
CA ALA A 207 6.65 6.43 5.59
C ALA A 207 8.04 6.34 4.93
N VAL A 208 8.62 5.14 4.82
CA VAL A 208 10.01 4.94 4.33
C VAL A 208 10.06 3.96 3.17
N THR A 209 9.34 2.86 3.30
CA THR A 209 9.45 1.67 2.46
C THR A 209 8.54 1.72 1.23
N SER A 210 8.82 0.84 0.27
CA SER A 210 8.01 0.75 -0.96
C SER A 210 6.64 0.12 -0.69
N VAL A 211 5.60 0.68 -1.30
CA VAL A 211 4.22 0.14 -1.23
C VAL A 211 3.92 -0.91 -2.30
N GLY A 212 4.91 -1.28 -3.12
CA GLY A 212 4.70 -2.21 -4.24
C GLY A 212 4.16 -3.58 -3.84
N TYR A 213 4.39 -4.03 -2.59
CA TYR A 213 3.83 -5.27 -2.07
C TYR A 213 2.32 -5.16 -1.81
N ILE A 214 1.83 -3.99 -1.38
CA ILE A 214 0.40 -3.74 -1.14
C ILE A 214 -0.34 -3.85 -2.47
N ILE A 215 0.16 -3.16 -3.50
CA ILE A 215 -0.40 -3.17 -4.86
C ILE A 215 -0.47 -4.62 -5.39
N GLN A 216 0.63 -5.35 -5.30
CA GLN A 216 0.69 -6.75 -5.73
C GLN A 216 -0.36 -7.60 -5.02
N ASN A 217 -0.41 -7.57 -3.69
CA ASN A 217 -1.33 -8.43 -2.94
C ASN A 217 -2.80 -8.07 -3.15
N LEU A 218 -3.13 -6.78 -3.29
CA LEU A 218 -4.48 -6.34 -3.62
C LEU A 218 -4.94 -6.92 -4.97
N PHE A 219 -4.05 -6.99 -5.95
CA PHE A 219 -4.40 -7.47 -7.28
C PHE A 219 -4.28 -8.99 -7.48
N SER A 220 -3.42 -9.67 -6.72
CA SER A 220 -3.07 -11.08 -7.02
C SER A 220 -3.30 -12.07 -5.89
N SER A 221 -3.82 -11.64 -4.73
CA SER A 221 -3.95 -12.52 -3.57
C SER A 221 -5.40 -12.65 -3.07
N GLN A 222 -5.58 -13.55 -2.10
CA GLN A 222 -6.81 -13.73 -1.33
C GLN A 222 -6.67 -13.15 0.10
N ARG A 223 -5.56 -12.47 0.40
CA ARG A 223 -5.24 -11.98 1.74
C ARG A 223 -6.22 -10.91 2.20
N THR A 224 -6.52 -10.91 3.49
CA THR A 224 -7.17 -9.80 4.18
C THR A 224 -6.27 -8.55 4.19
N MET A 225 -6.84 -7.36 4.33
CA MET A 225 -6.04 -6.11 4.44
C MET A 225 -5.01 -6.18 5.58
N LYS A 226 -5.35 -6.86 6.68
CA LYS A 226 -4.39 -7.18 7.78
C LYS A 226 -3.22 -8.02 7.29
N GLU A 227 -3.48 -9.12 6.59
CA GLU A 227 -2.44 -10.00 6.08
C GLU A 227 -1.59 -9.34 5.00
N ILE A 228 -2.20 -8.47 4.18
CA ILE A 228 -1.45 -7.62 3.25
C ILE A 228 -0.48 -6.76 4.04
N PHE A 229 -0.95 -5.99 5.02
CA PHE A 229 -0.07 -5.15 5.86
C PHE A 229 1.08 -5.94 6.51
N LEU A 230 0.78 -7.14 7.02
CA LEU A 230 1.77 -8.02 7.65
C LEU A 230 2.66 -8.76 6.64
N SER A 231 2.39 -8.67 5.34
CA SER A 231 3.23 -9.25 4.28
C SER A 231 4.40 -8.37 3.87
N SER A 232 4.52 -7.17 4.46
CA SER A 232 5.63 -6.27 4.13
C SER A 232 7.00 -6.92 4.34
N PRO A 233 7.92 -6.75 3.38
CA PRO A 233 9.31 -7.16 3.53
C PRO A 233 10.02 -6.49 4.72
N SER A 234 9.53 -5.33 5.16
CA SER A 234 10.14 -4.53 6.24
C SER A 234 9.38 -4.68 7.56
N ARG A 235 8.57 -5.72 7.71
CA ARG A 235 7.90 -6.02 8.98
C ARG A 235 8.90 -6.38 10.06
N THR A 236 8.60 -5.98 11.29
CA THR A 236 9.42 -6.38 12.45
C THR A 236 8.65 -7.23 13.42
N MET A 237 7.34 -6.97 13.59
CA MET A 237 6.42 -7.65 14.51
C MET A 237 6.76 -7.51 16.00
N THR A 238 7.93 -6.96 16.35
CA THR A 238 8.43 -6.87 17.72
C THR A 238 7.60 -5.96 18.61
N TYR A 239 7.28 -4.75 18.13
CA TYR A 239 6.53 -3.75 18.91
C TYR A 239 5.15 -3.49 18.32
N ARG A 240 4.62 -4.48 17.58
CA ARG A 240 3.32 -4.38 16.93
C ARG A 240 2.21 -4.23 17.95
N PHE A 241 1.27 -3.34 17.67
CA PHE A 241 0.04 -3.22 18.43
C PHE A 241 -1.11 -2.81 17.50
N GLY A 242 -2.34 -2.98 17.98
CA GLY A 242 -3.53 -2.47 17.33
C GLY A 242 -4.42 -1.71 18.30
N PHE A 243 -5.38 -0.98 17.74
CA PHE A 243 -6.37 -0.22 18.49
C PHE A 243 -7.67 -0.06 17.69
N THR A 244 -8.78 0.12 18.39
CA THR A 244 -10.06 0.51 17.79
C THR A 244 -10.06 2.01 17.49
N SER A 245 -10.45 2.38 16.28
CA SER A 245 -10.61 3.79 15.90
C SER A 245 -11.65 4.47 16.78
N THR A 246 -11.30 5.65 17.28
CA THR A 246 -12.23 6.54 17.99
C THR A 246 -12.88 7.55 17.06
N ARG A 247 -12.24 7.80 15.90
CA ARG A 247 -12.73 8.74 14.87
C ARG A 247 -13.72 8.11 13.89
N THR A 248 -13.65 6.79 13.69
CA THR A 248 -14.46 6.06 12.71
C THR A 248 -14.94 4.73 13.31
N SER A 249 -16.21 4.67 13.71
CA SER A 249 -16.80 3.50 14.37
C SER A 249 -16.62 2.21 13.55
N GLY A 250 -16.31 1.11 14.24
CA GLY A 250 -16.11 -0.21 13.63
C GLY A 250 -14.80 -0.40 12.86
N MET A 251 -13.90 0.60 12.85
CA MET A 251 -12.59 0.49 12.21
C MET A 251 -11.51 0.09 13.20
N TRP A 252 -10.57 -0.72 12.74
CA TRP A 252 -9.43 -1.18 13.53
C TRP A 252 -8.12 -0.77 12.86
N ALA A 253 -7.13 -0.40 13.67
CA ALA A 253 -5.81 -0.01 13.20
C ALA A 253 -4.72 -0.95 13.72
N ILE A 254 -3.66 -1.11 12.93
CA ILE A 254 -2.43 -1.82 13.31
C ILE A 254 -1.24 -0.96 12.96
N LEU A 255 -0.28 -0.88 13.89
CA LEU A 255 1.06 -0.34 13.65
C LEU A 255 2.09 -1.44 13.88
N ASP A 256 3.17 -1.40 13.10
CA ASP A 256 4.30 -2.33 13.22
C ASP A 256 5.64 -1.56 13.35
N PRO A 257 5.87 -0.85 14.48
CA PRO A 257 7.09 -0.09 14.68
C PRO A 257 8.28 -1.02 14.98
N SER A 258 9.47 -0.63 14.50
CA SER A 258 10.72 -1.38 14.76
C SER A 258 11.29 -1.17 16.18
N ALA A 259 10.88 -0.07 16.82
CA ALA A 259 11.18 0.27 18.21
C ALA A 259 10.11 1.25 18.71
N PRO A 260 9.94 1.45 20.03
CA PRO A 260 9.13 2.54 20.56
C PRO A 260 9.54 3.87 19.92
N GLY A 261 8.56 4.64 19.41
CA GLY A 261 8.82 5.91 18.73
C GLY A 261 9.13 5.81 17.22
N ARG A 262 9.38 4.62 16.68
CA ARG A 262 9.72 4.39 15.25
C ARG A 262 8.53 3.87 14.44
N TYR A 263 7.48 4.67 14.37
CA TYR A 263 6.23 4.34 13.67
C TYR A 263 6.31 4.70 12.19
N TYR A 264 6.69 3.77 11.33
CA TYR A 264 6.83 4.04 9.88
C TYR A 264 5.80 3.31 9.03
N ARG A 265 4.95 2.48 9.65
CA ARG A 265 4.02 1.61 8.96
C ARG A 265 2.74 1.45 9.77
N SER A 266 1.61 1.74 9.15
CA SER A 266 0.29 1.52 9.73
C SER A 266 -0.73 1.08 8.69
N VAL A 267 -1.82 0.48 9.16
CA VAL A 267 -3.05 0.31 8.39
C VAL A 267 -4.24 0.56 9.31
N ILE A 268 -5.29 1.23 8.81
CA ILE A 268 -6.55 1.44 9.53
C ILE A 268 -7.74 1.16 8.60
N GLY A 269 -8.78 0.50 9.10
CA GLY A 269 -10.01 0.25 8.37
C GLY A 269 -10.70 -1.07 8.72
N LYS A 270 -11.47 -1.62 7.76
CA LYS A 270 -12.07 -2.96 7.84
C LYS A 270 -11.03 -4.03 7.50
N LEU A 271 -10.19 -4.37 8.46
CA LEU A 271 -8.99 -5.16 8.15
C LEU A 271 -9.26 -6.64 7.79
N SER A 272 -10.48 -7.12 7.96
CA SER A 272 -10.95 -8.45 7.54
C SER A 272 -11.36 -8.52 6.06
N THR A 273 -11.58 -7.38 5.39
CA THR A 273 -11.87 -7.34 3.94
C THR A 273 -10.73 -8.02 3.18
N THR A 274 -11.06 -8.93 2.27
CA THR A 274 -10.07 -9.64 1.45
C THR A 274 -9.76 -8.87 0.17
N ALA A 275 -8.56 -9.05 -0.36
CA ALA A 275 -8.18 -8.56 -1.68
C ALA A 275 -9.15 -9.04 -2.77
N ALA A 276 -9.69 -10.26 -2.65
CA ALA A 276 -10.69 -10.75 -3.59
C ALA A 276 -12.04 -10.03 -3.47
N SER A 277 -12.52 -9.77 -2.25
CA SER A 277 -13.74 -8.95 -2.07
C SER A 277 -13.56 -7.54 -2.65
N TRP A 278 -12.41 -6.92 -2.42
CA TRP A 278 -12.08 -5.63 -3.03
C TRP A 278 -12.03 -5.69 -4.56
N ARG A 279 -11.48 -6.77 -5.14
CA ARG A 279 -11.46 -6.97 -6.60
C ARG A 279 -12.84 -7.19 -7.19
N ALA A 280 -13.70 -7.93 -6.48
CA ALA A 280 -15.08 -8.17 -6.91
C ALA A 280 -15.86 -6.86 -7.10
N GLY A 281 -15.52 -5.81 -6.34
CA GLY A 281 -16.17 -4.50 -6.44
C GLY A 281 -17.43 -4.48 -5.60
#